data_AF-A0A075UW87-F1
#
_entry.id   AF-A0A075UW87-F1
#
_cell.length_a   1.000
_cell.length_b   1.000
_cell.length_c   1.000
_cell.angle_alpha   90.00
_cell.angle_beta   90.00
_cell.angle_gamma   90.00
#
_symmetry.space_group_name_H-M   'P 1'
#
loop_
_entity.id
_entity.type
_entity.pdbx_description
1 polymer ?
#
loop_
_entity_poly.entity_id
_entity_poly.type
_entity_poly.pdbx_seq_one_letter_code
_entity_poly.pdbx_strand_id
1 'polypeptide(L)' 'MTASRTVVRRVVLGAFVGVVAVIVLLVGSAVLSATGLSSDPHGYGMFAGILFGTVLTPVALVLWLLYRRLRRRGN' A
#
# COMPACT_ATOMS: atom_id res chain seq x y z
N MET A 1 -8.53 -14.87 -23.68
CA MET A 1 -8.37 -14.56 -22.24
C MET A 1 -9.53 -15.19 -21.47
N THR A 2 -9.29 -16.08 -20.50
CA THR A 2 -10.37 -16.63 -19.66
C THR A 2 -10.92 -15.55 -18.71
N ALA A 3 -12.25 -15.45 -18.56
CA ALA A 3 -12.91 -14.42 -17.75
C ALA A 3 -12.34 -14.32 -16.32
N SER A 4 -12.07 -15.46 -15.69
CA SER A 4 -11.50 -15.57 -14.34
C SER A 4 -10.16 -14.84 -14.20
N ARG A 5 -9.34 -14.83 -15.25
CA ARG A 5 -8.01 -14.21 -15.23
C ARG A 5 -8.08 -12.68 -15.27
N THR A 6 -9.06 -12.13 -15.97
CA THR A 6 -9.33 -10.68 -16.00
C THR A 6 -9.85 -10.21 -14.64
N VAL A 7 -10.72 -10.99 -14.00
CA VAL A 7 -11.21 -10.72 -12.64
C VAL A 7 -10.05 -10.69 -11.64
N VAL A 8 -9.20 -11.73 -11.62
CA VAL A 8 -8.04 -11.78 -10.73
C VAL A 8 -7.11 -10.59 -10.94
N ARG A 9 -6.84 -10.19 -12.19
CA ARG A 9 -6.00 -9.02 -12.48
C ARG A 9 -6.58 -7.72 -11.92
N ARG A 10 -7.90 -7.53 -12.01
CA ARG A 10 -8.59 -6.34 -11.46
C ARG A 10 -8.57 -6.32 -9.94
N VAL A 11 -8.79 -7.48 -9.31
CA VAL A 11 -8.72 -7.62 -7.85
C VAL A 11 -7.32 -7.30 -7.32
N VAL A 12 -6.27 -7.86 -7.94
CA VAL A 12 -4.87 -7.59 -7.55
C VAL A 12 -4.53 -6.10 -7.71
N LEU A 13 -5.01 -5.47 -8.79
CA LEU A 13 -4.81 -4.03 -8.99
C LEU A 13 -5.54 -3.21 -7.93
N GLY A 14 -6.80 -3.55 -7.61
CA GLY A 14 -7.57 -2.88 -6.56
C GLY A 14 -6.90 -3.02 -5.19
N ALA A 15 -6.44 -4.22 -4.84
CA ALA A 15 -5.69 -4.48 -3.61
C ALA A 15 -4.39 -3.67 -3.55
N PHE A 16 -3.66 -3.59 -4.66
CA PHE A 16 -2.44 -2.76 -4.76
C PHE A 16 -2.74 -1.28 -4.50
N VAL A 17 -3.76 -0.72 -5.16
CA VAL A 17 -4.16 0.67 -4.97
C VAL A 17 -4.61 0.93 -3.53
N GLY A 18 -5.36 0.02 -2.93
CA GLY A 18 -5.77 0.10 -1.53
C GLY A 18 -4.58 0.14 -0.58
N VAL A 19 -3.60 -0.76 -0.75
CA VAL A 19 -2.36 -0.78 0.04
C VAL A 19 -1.58 0.52 -0.10
N VAL A 20 -1.45 1.05 -1.32
CA VAL A 20 -0.76 2.33 -1.56
C VAL A 20 -1.49 3.48 -0.86
N ALA A 21 -2.82 3.54 -0.91
CA ALA A 21 -3.59 4.56 -0.22
C ALA A 21 -3.36 4.53 1.30
N VAL A 22 -3.32 3.34 1.90
CA VAL A 22 -3.02 3.16 3.33
C VAL A 22 -1.59 3.61 3.66
N ILE A 23 -0.60 3.28 2.82
CA ILE A 23 0.78 3.77 2.99
C ILE A 23 0.83 5.30 2.98
N VAL A 24 0.16 5.95 2.02
CA VAL A 24 0.15 7.43 1.93
C VAL A 24 -0.47 8.04 3.18
N LEU A 25 -1.57 7.48 3.68
CA LEU A 25 -2.24 7.95 4.89
C LEU A 25 -1.36 7.80 6.14
N LEU A 26 -0.65 6.68 6.27
CA LEU A 26 0.31 6.42 7.35
C LEU A 26 1.51 7.37 7.29
N VAL A 27 2.06 7.61 6.10
CA VAL A 27 3.15 8.58 5.90
C VAL A 27 2.69 9.98 6.29
N GLY A 28 1.49 10.40 5.84
CA GLY A 28 0.93 11.69 6.23
C GLY A 28 0.78 11.84 7.74
N SER A 29 0.26 10.81 8.41
CA SER A 29 0.18 10.76 9.87
C SER A 29 1.55 10.88 10.54
N ALA A 30 2.56 10.16 10.05
CA ALA A 30 3.91 10.21 10.58
C ALA A 30 4.54 11.60 10.41
N VAL A 31 4.36 12.24 9.26
CA VAL A 31 4.87 13.60 8.99
C VAL A 31 4.17 14.64 9.88
N LEU A 32 2.85 14.57 10.03
CA LEU A 32 2.09 15.46 10.91
C LEU A 32 2.51 15.31 12.38
N SER A 33 2.75 14.07 12.81
CA SER A 33 3.26 13.75 14.15
C SER A 33 4.68 14.32 14.34
N ALA A 34 5.60 14.09 13.39
CA ALA A 34 6.97 14.58 13.45
C ALA A 34 7.09 16.12 13.40
N THR A 35 6.14 16.80 12.76
CA THR A 35 6.11 18.28 12.64
C THR A 35 5.36 18.95 13.80
N GLY A 36 4.82 18.19 14.75
CA GLY A 36 4.07 18.73 15.90
C GLY A 36 2.71 19.34 15.54
N LEU A 37 2.24 19.13 14.30
CA LEU A 37 0.92 19.56 13.84
C LEU A 37 -0.19 18.55 14.22
N SER A 38 0.19 17.38 14.71
CA SER A 38 -0.70 16.37 15.27
C SER A 38 -0.92 16.59 16.77
N SER A 39 -2.14 16.35 17.26
CA SER A 39 -2.46 16.22 18.69
C SER A 39 -1.91 14.91 19.29
N ASP A 40 -0.67 14.57 18.96
CA ASP A 40 0.03 13.34 19.35
C ASP A 40 1.35 13.72 20.05
N PRO A 41 1.32 14.03 21.35
CA PRO A 41 2.51 14.46 22.09
C PRO A 41 3.55 13.34 22.29
N HIS A 42 3.20 12.09 21.97
CA HIS A 42 4.04 10.91 22.19
C HIS A 42 4.68 10.37 20.91
N GLY A 43 4.28 10.84 19.73
CA GLY A 43 4.84 10.39 18.46
C GLY A 43 4.30 9.03 17.97
N TYR A 44 3.15 8.57 18.48
CA TYR A 44 2.53 7.30 18.06
C TYR A 44 2.24 7.25 16.56
N GLY A 45 1.89 8.39 15.94
CA GLY A 45 1.68 8.50 14.50
C GLY A 45 2.94 8.20 13.69
N MET A 46 4.09 8.71 14.14
CA MET A 46 5.39 8.41 13.53
C MET A 46 5.77 6.94 13.68
N PHE A 47 5.62 6.38 14.89
CA PHE A 47 5.99 4.99 15.17
C PHE A 47 5.12 3.99 14.40
N ALA A 48 3.80 4.17 14.42
CA ALA A 48 2.87 3.35 13.66
C ALA A 48 3.11 3.48 12.15
N GLY A 49 3.33 4.71 11.65
CA GLY A 49 3.62 4.94 10.24
C GLY A 49 4.84 4.16 9.74
N ILE A 50 5.94 4.15 10.50
CA ILE A 50 7.16 3.43 10.16
C ILE A 50 6.94 1.91 10.21
N LEU A 51 6.32 1.39 11.28
CA LEU A 51 6.07 -0.05 11.44
C LEU A 51 5.17 -0.60 10.34
N PHE A 52 4.02 0.04 10.11
CA PHE A 52 3.09 -0.39 9.08
C PHE A 52 3.66 -0.16 7.68
N GLY A 53 4.37 0.94 7.44
CA GLY A 53 5.06 1.20 6.17
C GLY A 53 6.09 0.12 5.83
N THR A 54 6.83 -0.37 6.82
CA THR A 54 7.82 -1.45 6.66
C THR A 54 7.16 -2.76 6.23
N VAL A 55 5.94 -3.06 6.69
CA VAL A 55 5.19 -4.26 6.32
C VAL A 55 4.41 -4.07 5.02
N LEU A 56 3.79 -2.91 4.79
CA LEU A 56 2.96 -2.65 3.61
C LEU A 56 3.78 -2.46 2.34
N THR A 57 4.99 -1.92 2.42
CA THR A 57 5.88 -1.75 1.25
C THR A 57 6.18 -3.07 0.53
N PRO A 58 6.67 -4.14 1.20
CA PRO A 58 6.89 -5.42 0.55
C PRO A 58 5.58 -6.04 0.04
N VAL A 59 4.46 -5.87 0.75
CA VAL A 59 3.13 -6.32 0.27
C VAL A 59 2.76 -5.61 -1.05
N ALA A 60 2.97 -4.30 -1.13
CA ALA A 60 2.74 -3.52 -2.34
C ALA A 60 3.63 -4.02 -3.49
N LEU A 61 4.92 -4.29 -3.24
CA LEU A 61 5.84 -4.83 -4.23
C LEU A 61 5.39 -6.21 -4.74
N VAL A 62 4.95 -7.09 -3.86
CA VAL A 62 4.43 -8.42 -4.23
C VAL A 62 3.18 -8.29 -5.10
N LEU A 63 2.22 -7.46 -4.71
CA LEU A 63 1.01 -7.20 -5.49
C LEU A 63 1.33 -6.61 -6.86
N TRP A 64 2.28 -5.68 -6.92
CA TRP A 64 2.75 -5.08 -8.17
C TRP A 64 3.39 -6.10 -9.11
N LEU A 65 4.30 -6.94 -8.59
CA LEU A 65 4.95 -8.00 -9.36
C LEU A 65 3.93 -9.02 -9.88
N LEU A 66 2.96 -9.38 -9.04
CA LEU A 66 1.88 -10.29 -9.40
C LEU A 66 1.00 -9.70 -10.52
N TYR A 67 0.58 -8.44 -10.39
CA TYR A 67 -0.14 -7.73 -11.45
C TYR A 67 0.65 -7.71 -12.75
N ARG A 68 1.95 -7.39 -12.68
CA ARG A 68 2.83 -7.30 -13.85
C ARG A 68 3.00 -8.65 -14.54
N ARG A 69 3.13 -9.75 -13.78
CA ARG A 69 3.17 -11.11 -14.35
C ARG A 69 1.86 -11.49 -15.02
N LEU A 70 0.72 -11.21 -14.36
CA LEU A 70 -0.61 -11.49 -14.92
C LEU A 70 -0.87 -10.71 -16.21
N ARG A 71 -0.44 -9.44 -16.27
CA ARG A 71 -0.51 -8.57 -17.46
C ARG A 71 0.35 -9.09 -18.60
N ARG A 72 1.63 -9.43 -18.36
CA ARG A 72 2.55 -9.91 -19.40
C ARG A 72 2.08 -11.20 -20.07
N ARG A 73 1.46 -12.08 -19.29
CA ARG A 73 1.12 -13.43 -19.74
C ARG A 73 -0.27 -13.48 -20.42
N GLY A 74 -0.94 -12.33 -20.56
CA GLY A 74 -2.23 -12.18 -21.25
C GLY A 74 -2.18 -11.25 -22.46
N ASN A 75 -1.02 -10.66 -22.74
CA ASN A 75 -0.69 -9.98 -23.98
C ASN A 75 0.05 -10.94 -24.90
#